data_AF-A0A135VS57-F1
#
_entry.id   AF-A0A135VS57-F1
#
_cell.length_a   1.000
_cell.length_b   1.000
_cell.length_c   1.000
_cell.angle_alpha   90.00
_cell.angle_beta   90.00
_cell.angle_gamma   90.00
#
_symmetry.space_group_name_H-M   'P 1'
#
loop_
_entity.id
_entity.type
_entity.pdbx_description
1 polymer ?
#
loop_
_entity_poly.entity_id
_entity_poly.type
_entity_poly.pdbx_seq_one_letter_code
_entity_poly.pdbx_strand_id
1 'polypeptide(L)'
;MKNQTPFALCIIGGLFLILAGYDHGIRTILLIYGAVHLIPALAPFYFIIDIVLLVLGLIAWAGGYAVILGGWLLTTSHVRLGKFIIALAAGFGLISFILVILWVYMSVGWLGLLVLGWLIMHSIWALGLVLTIIARSTAK
;
A
#
# COMPACT_ATOMS: atom_id res chain seq x y z
N MET A 1 8.33 23.90 11.07
CA MET A 1 7.29 23.43 10.11
C MET A 1 6.26 22.61 10.89
N LYS A 2 4.98 22.60 10.50
CA LYS A 2 4.01 21.67 11.10
C LYS A 2 4.31 20.24 10.62
N ASN A 3 4.08 19.23 11.46
CA ASN A 3 4.21 17.80 11.11
C ASN A 3 5.58 17.34 10.57
N GLN A 4 6.69 17.88 11.08
CA GLN A 4 8.05 17.46 10.64
C GLN A 4 8.35 15.99 10.89
N THR A 5 7.89 15.45 12.03
CA THR A 5 8.09 14.03 12.38
C THR A 5 7.32 13.10 11.43
N PRO A 6 6.01 13.30 11.16
CA PRO A 6 5.30 12.61 10.08
C PRO A 6 5.99 12.69 8.73
N PHE A 7 6.49 13.87 8.36
CA PHE A 7 7.16 14.06 7.07
C PHE A 7 8.44 13.22 6.96
N ALA A 8 9.28 13.25 7.99
CA ALA A 8 10.50 12.42 8.04
C ALA A 8 10.18 10.92 7.94
N LEU A 9 9.14 10.47 8.65
CA LEU A 9 8.66 9.08 8.59
C LEU A 9 8.14 8.71 7.18
N CYS A 10 7.45 9.62 6.49
CA CYS A 10 7.03 9.42 5.10
C CYS A 10 8.23 9.37 4.13
N ILE A 11 9.26 10.18 4.33
CA ILE A 11 10.49 10.12 3.50
C ILE A 11 11.18 8.77 3.67
N ILE A 12 11.47 8.39 4.92
CA ILE A 12 12.19 7.14 5.22
C ILE A 12 11.34 5.95 4.75
N GLY A 13 10.05 5.95 5.07
CA GLY A 13 9.13 4.89 4.68
C GLY A 13 8.98 4.78 3.17
N GLY A 14 8.82 5.91 2.46
CA GLY A 14 8.72 5.95 1.00
C GLY A 14 10.01 5.47 0.32
N LEU A 15 11.18 5.87 0.81
CA LEU A 15 12.48 5.38 0.32
C LEU A 15 12.61 3.87 0.50
N PHE A 16 12.23 3.33 1.66
CA PHE A 16 12.26 1.89 1.90
C PHE A 16 11.33 1.14 0.94
N LEU A 17 10.15 1.67 0.65
CA LEU A 17 9.22 1.07 -0.30
C LEU A 17 9.77 1.08 -1.73
N ILE A 18 10.44 2.16 -2.15
CA ILE A 18 11.10 2.27 -3.46
C ILE A 18 12.28 1.29 -3.56
N LEU A 19 13.18 1.30 -2.56
CA LEU A 19 14.37 0.45 -2.55
C LEU A 19 14.03 -1.04 -2.49
N ALA A 20 12.95 -1.40 -1.80
CA ALA A 20 12.48 -2.78 -1.75
C ALA A 20 11.76 -3.23 -3.02
N GLY A 21 11.56 -2.33 -4.01
CA GLY A 21 10.77 -2.62 -5.21
C GLY A 21 9.36 -3.10 -4.87
N TYR A 22 8.78 -2.56 -3.79
CA TYR A 22 7.50 -3.05 -3.31
C TYR A 22 6.40 -2.61 -4.28
N ASP A 23 5.68 -3.59 -4.84
CA ASP A 23 4.63 -3.34 -5.83
C ASP A 23 3.33 -2.78 -5.22
N HIS A 24 3.28 -2.48 -3.91
CA HIS A 24 2.12 -1.95 -3.18
C HIS A 24 0.78 -2.67 -3.46
N GLY A 25 0.82 -3.93 -3.88
CA GLY A 25 -0.38 -4.70 -4.20
C GLY A 25 -0.80 -4.74 -5.66
N ILE A 26 0.04 -4.36 -6.63
CA ILE A 26 -0.25 -4.55 -8.07
C ILE A 26 -0.66 -6.00 -8.36
N ARG A 27 0.01 -6.99 -7.75
CA ARG A 27 -0.34 -8.41 -7.91
C ARG A 27 -1.76 -8.73 -7.44
N THR A 28 -2.20 -8.09 -6.35
CA THR A 28 -3.58 -8.19 -5.85
C THR A 28 -4.56 -7.58 -6.85
N ILE A 29 -4.22 -6.43 -7.43
CA ILE A 29 -5.04 -5.77 -8.46
C ILE A 29 -5.16 -6.66 -9.70
N LEU A 30 -4.07 -7.29 -10.14
CA LEU A 30 -4.06 -8.25 -11.26
C LEU A 30 -4.88 -9.51 -10.95
N LEU A 31 -4.83 -10.00 -9.70
CA LEU A 31 -5.63 -11.13 -9.27
C LEU A 31 -7.13 -10.78 -9.29
N ILE A 32 -7.51 -9.60 -8.78
CA ILE A 32 -8.89 -9.09 -8.84
C ILE A 32 -9.33 -8.95 -10.30
N TYR A 33 -8.47 -8.37 -11.15
CA TYR A 33 -8.72 -8.25 -12.58
C TYR A 33 -9.06 -9.61 -13.20
N GLY A 34 -8.23 -10.62 -12.97
CA GLY A 34 -8.47 -11.98 -13.45
C GLY A 34 -9.77 -12.59 -12.90
N ALA A 35 -10.03 -12.44 -11.60
CA ALA A 35 -11.22 -12.96 -10.95
C ALA A 35 -12.52 -12.33 -11.50
N VAL A 36 -12.53 -11.02 -11.76
CA VAL A 36 -13.68 -10.30 -12.31
C VAL A 36 -14.00 -10.74 -13.74
N HIS A 37 -12.96 -10.95 -14.56
CA HIS A 37 -13.12 -11.36 -15.96
C HIS A 37 -13.57 -12.82 -16.13
N LEU A 38 -13.55 -13.60 -15.05
CA LEU A 38 -14.12 -14.96 -15.03
C LEU A 38 -15.64 -14.96 -14.81
N ILE A 39 -16.26 -13.82 -14.50
CA ILE A 39 -17.69 -13.69 -14.21
C ILE A 39 -18.41 -13.08 -15.42
N PRO A 40 -19.15 -13.87 -16.23
CA PRO A 40 -19.78 -13.37 -17.46
C PRO A 40 -20.82 -12.28 -17.21
N ALA A 41 -21.48 -12.30 -16.03
CA ALA A 41 -22.49 -11.30 -15.65
C ALA A 41 -21.91 -9.88 -15.51
N LEU A 42 -20.59 -9.75 -15.32
CA LEU A 42 -19.91 -8.46 -15.21
C LEU A 42 -19.44 -7.91 -16.57
N ALA A 43 -19.61 -8.67 -17.67
CA ALA A 43 -19.14 -8.28 -18.99
C ALA A 43 -19.58 -6.89 -19.48
N PRO A 44 -20.84 -6.44 -19.25
CA PRO A 44 -21.25 -5.08 -19.62
C PRO A 44 -20.49 -3.97 -18.89
N PHE A 45 -19.86 -4.28 -17.74
CA PHE A 45 -19.20 -3.33 -16.86
C PHE A 45 -17.67 -3.40 -16.93
N TYR A 46 -17.08 -4.33 -17.69
CA TYR A 46 -15.62 -4.51 -17.74
C TYR A 46 -14.86 -3.23 -18.07
N PHE A 47 -15.35 -2.41 -19.01
CA PHE A 47 -14.70 -1.15 -19.36
C PHE A 47 -14.54 -0.20 -18.15
N ILE A 48 -15.57 -0.07 -17.31
CA ILE A 48 -15.52 0.79 -16.12
C ILE A 48 -14.58 0.18 -15.08
N ILE A 49 -14.66 -1.13 -14.89
CA ILE A 49 -13.83 -1.85 -13.92
C ILE A 49 -12.34 -1.75 -14.31
N ASP A 50 -12.01 -1.88 -15.58
CA ASP A 50 -10.65 -1.80 -16.11
C ASP A 50 -10.04 -0.41 -15.90
N ILE A 51 -10.81 0.66 -16.16
CA ILE A 51 -10.36 2.03 -15.89
C ILE A 51 -10.06 2.21 -14.40
N VAL A 52 -10.96 1.74 -13.52
CA VAL A 52 -10.75 1.85 -12.07
C VAL A 52 -9.52 1.07 -11.64
N LEU A 53 -9.38 -0.19 -12.07
CA LEU A 53 -8.23 -1.03 -11.73
C LEU A 53 -6.92 -0.49 -12.31
N LEU A 54 -6.94 0.13 -13.49
CA LEU A 54 -5.78 0.79 -14.09
C LEU A 54 -5.32 1.98 -13.25
N VAL A 55 -6.25 2.86 -12.86
CA VAL A 55 -5.93 4.02 -12.00
C VAL A 55 -5.38 3.56 -10.67
N LEU A 56 -6.00 2.57 -10.05
CA LEU A 56 -5.52 1.98 -8.79
C LEU A 56 -4.15 1.32 -8.96
N GLY A 57 -3.91 0.63 -10.08
CA GLY A 57 -2.64 0.01 -10.42
C GLY A 57 -1.51 1.03 -10.60
N LEU A 58 -1.78 2.15 -11.27
CA LEU A 58 -0.84 3.26 -11.41
C LEU A 58 -0.50 3.91 -10.07
N ILE A 59 -1.49 4.08 -9.18
CA ILE A 59 -1.27 4.62 -7.83
C ILE A 59 -0.44 3.66 -6.98
N ALA A 60 -0.74 2.35 -7.03
CA ALA A 60 0.04 1.33 -6.33
C ALA A 60 1.49 1.28 -6.85
N TRP A 61 1.68 1.34 -8.17
CA TRP A 61 3.01 1.37 -8.78
C TRP A 61 3.82 2.61 -8.37
N ALA A 62 3.17 3.77 -8.30
CA ALA A 62 3.79 5.00 -7.82
C ALA A 62 3.82 5.12 -6.28
N GLY A 63 3.45 4.07 -5.52
CA GLY A 63 3.11 4.14 -4.10
C GLY A 63 4.19 4.80 -3.23
N GLY A 64 5.46 4.42 -3.42
CA GLY A 64 6.57 5.00 -2.65
C GLY A 64 6.76 6.51 -2.93
N TYR A 65 6.62 6.94 -4.18
CA TYR A 65 6.66 8.35 -4.55
C TYR A 65 5.44 9.13 -4.05
N ALA A 66 4.25 8.51 -4.14
CA ALA A 66 3.00 9.08 -3.65
C ALA A 66 3.04 9.29 -2.13
N VAL A 67 3.66 8.38 -1.38
CA VAL A 67 3.92 8.53 0.05
C VAL A 67 4.80 9.74 0.34
N ILE A 68 5.90 9.94 -0.40
CA ILE A 68 6.81 11.07 -0.19
C ILE A 68 6.12 12.39 -0.49
N LEU A 69 5.40 12.48 -1.61
CA LEU A 69 4.61 13.65 -2.00
C LEU A 69 3.48 13.93 -1.00
N GLY A 70 2.77 12.89 -0.56
CA GLY A 70 1.75 12.98 0.47
C GLY A 70 2.32 13.46 1.80
N GLY A 71 3.51 12.99 2.16
CA GLY A 71 4.26 13.44 3.33
C GLY A 71 4.63 14.92 3.25
N TRP A 72 5.09 15.39 2.09
CA TRP A 72 5.39 16.81 1.88
C TRP A 72 4.14 17.67 2.08
N LEU A 73 2.99 17.24 1.57
CA LEU A 73 1.70 17.93 1.79
C LEU A 73 1.30 18.02 3.27
N LEU A 74 1.73 17.09 4.14
CA LEU A 74 1.49 17.18 5.59
C LEU A 74 2.19 18.38 6.24
N THR A 75 3.24 18.92 5.61
CA THR A 75 3.96 20.11 6.09
C THR A 75 3.31 21.43 5.65
N THR A 76 2.34 21.35 4.73
CA THR A 76 1.61 22.50 4.16
C THR A 76 0.24 22.70 4.85
N SER A 77 -0.55 23.67 4.38
CA SER A 77 -1.95 23.84 4.81
C SER A 77 -2.88 22.69 4.39
N HIS A 78 -2.46 21.83 3.47
CA HIS A 78 -3.29 20.78 2.86
C HIS A 78 -3.13 19.40 3.52
N VAL A 79 -3.09 19.35 4.85
CA VAL A 79 -2.84 18.11 5.62
C VAL A 79 -3.85 17.00 5.30
N ARG A 80 -5.14 17.35 5.10
CA ARG A 80 -6.18 16.36 4.74
C ARG A 80 -5.91 15.67 3.41
N LEU A 81 -5.43 16.42 2.42
CA LEU A 81 -5.13 15.91 1.09
C LEU A 81 -3.88 15.00 1.14
N GLY A 82 -2.84 15.42 1.88
CA GLY A 82 -1.66 14.58 2.13
C GLY A 82 -2.01 13.24 2.79
N LYS A 83 -2.86 13.26 3.83
CA LYS A 83 -3.35 12.04 4.50
C LYS A 83 -4.14 11.12 3.56
N PHE A 84 -4.88 11.68 2.60
CA PHE A 84 -5.65 10.92 1.62
C PHE A 84 -4.74 10.22 0.61
N ILE A 85 -3.74 10.93 0.06
CA ILE A 85 -2.77 10.33 -0.86
C ILE A 85 -1.99 9.20 -0.19
N ILE A 86 -1.50 9.42 1.05
CA ILE A 86 -0.80 8.37 1.80
C ILE A 86 -1.72 7.18 2.06
N ALA A 87 -3.01 7.42 2.35
CA ALA A 87 -3.98 6.35 2.57
C ALA A 87 -4.20 5.51 1.30
N LEU A 88 -4.27 6.14 0.14
CA LEU A 88 -4.43 5.41 -1.14
C LEU A 88 -3.19 4.59 -1.47
N ALA A 89 -2.00 5.19 -1.34
CA ALA A 89 -0.73 4.53 -1.63
C ALA A 89 -0.44 3.37 -0.67
N ALA A 90 -0.62 3.59 0.64
CA ALA A 90 -0.40 2.56 1.65
C ALA A 90 -1.56 1.56 1.77
N GLY A 91 -2.78 1.95 1.37
CA GLY A 91 -4.00 1.15 1.52
C GLY A 91 -3.97 -0.14 0.73
N PHE A 92 -3.52 -0.12 -0.53
CA PHE A 92 -3.34 -1.34 -1.33
C PHE A 92 -2.21 -2.23 -0.80
N GLY A 93 -1.16 -1.62 -0.27
CA GLY A 93 -0.09 -2.34 0.43
C GLY A 93 -0.63 -3.08 1.65
N LEU A 94 -1.47 -2.43 2.46
CA LEU A 94 -2.10 -3.03 3.63
C LEU A 94 -3.04 -4.18 3.27
N ILE A 95 -3.91 -4.00 2.26
CA ILE A 95 -4.83 -5.06 1.82
C ILE A 95 -4.02 -6.28 1.33
N SER A 96 -2.99 -6.03 0.53
CA SER A 96 -2.14 -7.11 0.02
C SER A 96 -1.39 -7.83 1.13
N PHE A 97 -0.93 -7.08 2.15
CA PHE A 97 -0.31 -7.64 3.34
C PHE A 97 -1.27 -8.57 4.11
N ILE A 98 -2.53 -8.15 4.30
CA ILE A 98 -3.56 -8.97 4.94
C ILE A 98 -3.83 -10.26 4.13
N LEU A 99 -3.89 -10.15 2.80
CA LEU A 99 -4.10 -11.33 1.94
C LEU A 99 -2.93 -12.31 2.00
N VAL A 100 -1.69 -11.81 2.08
CA VAL A 100 -0.50 -12.66 2.28
C VAL A 100 -0.56 -13.38 3.63
N ILE A 101 -0.93 -12.68 4.70
CA ILE A 101 -1.12 -13.30 6.03
C ILE A 101 -2.16 -14.42 5.96
N LEU A 102 -3.30 -14.17 5.33
CA LEU A 102 -4.36 -15.16 5.18
C LEU A 102 -3.89 -16.36 4.34
N TRP A 103 -3.22 -16.12 3.22
CA TRP A 103 -2.72 -17.17 2.34
C TRP A 103 -1.67 -18.05 3.04
N VAL A 104 -0.73 -17.46 3.78
CA VAL A 104 0.27 -18.20 4.55
C VAL A 104 -0.38 -19.03 5.65
N TYR A 105 -1.36 -18.46 6.37
CA TYR A 105 -2.11 -19.19 7.38
C TYR A 105 -2.85 -20.40 6.79
N MET A 106 -3.52 -20.23 5.65
CA MET A 106 -4.26 -21.31 4.99
C MET A 106 -3.32 -22.38 4.41
N SER A 107 -2.14 -22.00 3.94
CA SER A 107 -1.23 -22.91 3.23
C SER A 107 -0.27 -23.67 4.15
N VAL A 108 0.20 -23.03 5.22
CA VAL A 108 1.27 -23.54 6.09
C VAL A 108 0.85 -23.57 7.57
N GLY A 109 -0.27 -22.93 7.92
CA GLY A 109 -0.75 -22.85 9.30
C GLY A 109 0.07 -21.90 10.19
N TRP A 110 -0.02 -22.10 11.50
CA TRP A 110 0.58 -21.23 12.52
C TRP A 110 2.10 -21.09 12.43
N LEU A 111 2.82 -22.16 12.02
CA LEU A 111 4.28 -22.11 11.82
C LEU A 111 4.66 -21.13 10.71
N GLY A 112 3.89 -21.11 9.61
CA GLY A 112 4.10 -20.17 8.51
C GLY A 112 3.93 -18.71 8.97
N LEU A 113 2.95 -18.45 9.85
CA LEU A 113 2.74 -17.11 10.40
C LEU A 113 3.90 -16.64 11.29
N LEU A 114 4.52 -17.52 12.07
CA LEU A 114 5.69 -17.16 12.88
C LEU A 114 6.89 -16.79 12.00
N VAL A 115 7.15 -17.57 10.94
CA VAL A 115 8.22 -17.28 9.98
C VAL A 115 7.93 -15.99 9.22
N LEU A 116 6.69 -15.79 8.78
CA LEU A 116 6.25 -14.55 8.13
C LEU A 116 6.44 -13.36 9.06
N GLY A 117 6.03 -13.46 10.34
CA GLY A 117 6.23 -12.42 11.34
C GLY A 117 7.70 -12.05 11.53
N TRP A 118 8.59 -13.05 11.61
CA TRP A 118 10.03 -12.82 11.67
C TRP A 118 10.55 -12.11 10.41
N LEU A 119 10.09 -12.53 9.23
CA LEU A 119 10.48 -11.95 7.94
C LEU A 119 10.04 -10.48 7.82
N ILE A 120 8.82 -10.18 8.24
CA ILE A 120 8.25 -8.82 8.25
C ILE A 120 9.14 -7.89 9.07
N MET A 121 9.51 -8.30 10.28
CA MET A 121 10.34 -7.49 11.19
C MET A 121 11.76 -7.24 10.65
N HIS A 122 12.25 -8.08 9.74
CA HIS A 122 13.58 -7.97 9.12
C HIS A 122 13.52 -7.50 7.66
N SER A 123 12.35 -7.09 7.15
CA SER A 123 12.18 -6.71 5.76
C SER A 123 11.98 -5.20 5.60
N ILE A 124 12.73 -4.62 4.65
CA ILE A 124 12.72 -3.19 4.36
C ILE A 124 11.33 -2.73 3.89
N TRP A 125 10.62 -3.53 3.08
CA TRP A 125 9.29 -3.19 2.58
C TRP A 125 8.25 -3.08 3.71
N ALA A 126 8.27 -4.00 4.68
CA ALA A 126 7.32 -3.99 5.78
C ALA A 126 7.59 -2.82 6.75
N LEU A 127 8.86 -2.55 7.05
CA LEU A 127 9.24 -1.36 7.81
C LEU A 127 8.77 -0.08 7.11
N GLY A 128 8.95 0.00 5.79
CA GLY A 128 8.44 1.11 4.97
C GLY A 128 6.93 1.31 5.14
N LEU A 129 6.15 0.23 5.00
CA LEU A 129 4.69 0.26 5.18
C LEU A 129 4.28 0.72 6.59
N VAL A 130 4.89 0.17 7.62
CA VAL A 130 4.58 0.53 9.02
C VAL A 130 4.89 2.01 9.30
N LEU A 131 6.05 2.50 8.86
CA LEU A 131 6.44 3.90 9.04
C LEU A 131 5.46 4.86 8.37
N THR A 132 4.98 4.53 7.17
CA THR A 132 4.01 5.36 6.44
C THR A 132 2.63 5.40 7.10
N ILE A 133 2.17 4.29 7.69
CA ILE A 133 0.93 4.23 8.46
C ILE A 133 1.04 5.09 9.74
N ILE A 134 2.16 4.96 10.46
CA ILE A 134 2.42 5.75 11.68
C ILE A 134 2.51 7.24 11.34
N ALA A 135 3.19 7.61 10.25
CA ALA A 135 3.30 8.98 9.80
C ALA A 135 1.91 9.62 9.55
N ARG A 136 1.02 8.88 8.89
CA ARG A 136 -0.35 9.33 8.63
C ARG A 136 -1.16 9.52 9.91
N SER A 137 -1.07 8.60 10.86
CA SER A 137 -1.87 8.64 12.11
C SER A 137 -1.39 9.73 13.08
N THR A 138 -0.10 10.06 13.06
CA THR A 138 0.50 11.08 13.93
C THR A 138 0.42 12.50 13.39
N ALA A 139 0.25 12.68 12.08
CA ALA A 139 0.06 14.00 11.49
C ALA A 139 -1.23 14.67 12.01
N LYS A 140 -1.15 15.94 12.40
CA LYS A 140 -2.31 16.75 12.84
C LYS A 140 -2.69 17.78 11.78
#